data_AF-A0A133UT65-F1
#
_entry.id   AF-A0A133UT65-F1
#
_cell.length_a   1.000
_cell.length_b   1.000
_cell.length_c   1.000
_cell.angle_alpha   90.00
_cell.angle_beta   90.00
_cell.angle_gamma   90.00
#
_symmetry.space_group_name_H-M   'P 1'
#
loop_
_entity.id
_entity.type
_entity.pdbx_description
1 polymer ?
#
loop_
_entity_poly.entity_id
_entity_poly.type
_entity_poly.pdbx_seq_one_letter_code
_entity_poly.pdbx_strand_id
1 'polypeptide(L)'
;MVRVSLNDLSAEHTGKLIETEAIVAGESGKKTLPKKFIFRCSRCGDEFPASIKRDGKLRPRVIRAFLSNSLKEFAKQEVGYRCRAVQSGRHDFGIEESPEKLRYRVLHLREPPRKRKRPENESKSKVLETTITHLIGPRLPATRNVKIQAIPTTNPESRDLILLTDEIEEIRRGWRKFQITEEDKKNFDEYFDDVDPSTLHAQIAQN
;
A
#
# COMPACT_ATOMS: atom_id res chain seq x y z
N MET A 1 13.29 11.01 3.17
CA MET A 1 12.38 10.47 2.13
C MET A 1 13.24 9.86 1.03
N VAL A 2 12.98 8.63 0.62
CA VAL A 2 13.81 7.89 -0.35
C VAL A 2 12.96 7.50 -1.56
N ARG A 3 13.44 7.72 -2.79
CA ARG A 3 12.77 7.22 -4.00
C ARG A 3 13.23 5.80 -4.30
N VAL A 4 12.28 4.88 -4.45
CA VAL A 4 12.59 3.46 -4.70
C VAL A 4 11.61 2.87 -5.72
N SER A 5 12.08 1.95 -6.56
CA SER A 5 11.20 1.11 -7.38
C SER A 5 10.53 0.05 -6.51
N LEU A 6 9.31 -0.37 -6.86
CA LEU A 6 8.64 -1.49 -6.22
C LEU A 6 9.47 -2.79 -6.33
N ASN A 7 10.15 -3.00 -7.46
CA ASN A 7 11.02 -4.17 -7.67
C ASN A 7 12.32 -4.10 -6.87
N ASP A 8 12.75 -2.91 -6.45
CA ASP A 8 13.96 -2.70 -5.66
C ASP A 8 13.64 -2.61 -4.15
N LEU A 9 12.37 -2.85 -3.76
CA LEU A 9 11.97 -2.88 -2.37
C LEU A 9 12.62 -4.05 -1.63
N SER A 10 13.15 -3.77 -0.45
CA SER A 10 13.89 -4.72 0.37
C SER A 10 13.71 -4.42 1.86
N ALA A 11 14.18 -5.34 2.71
CA ALA A 11 14.13 -5.19 4.16
C ALA A 11 14.77 -3.88 4.67
N GLU A 12 15.79 -3.36 3.98
CA GLU A 12 16.50 -2.12 4.34
C GLU A 12 15.61 -0.87 4.27
N HIS A 13 14.50 -0.94 3.56
CA HIS A 13 13.53 0.14 3.40
C HIS A 13 12.46 0.14 4.50
N THR A 14 12.39 -0.91 5.32
CA THR A 14 11.40 -1.06 6.40
C THR A 14 11.44 0.13 7.35
N GLY A 15 10.27 0.72 7.62
CA GLY A 15 10.13 1.86 8.54
C GLY A 15 10.57 3.21 7.98
N LYS A 16 11.16 3.27 6.78
CA LYS A 16 11.56 4.52 6.13
C LYS A 16 10.40 5.05 5.27
N LEU A 17 10.23 6.37 5.23
CA LEU A 17 9.30 7.00 4.30
C LEU A 17 9.88 6.95 2.88
N ILE A 18 9.19 6.24 1.99
CA ILE A 18 9.55 6.11 0.58
C ILE A 18 8.55 6.82 -0.34
N GLU A 19 8.99 7.13 -1.54
CA GLU A 19 8.17 7.62 -2.65
C GLU A 19 8.35 6.69 -3.86
N THR A 20 7.26 6.25 -4.49
CA THR A 20 7.31 5.37 -5.66
C THR A 20 6.17 5.63 -6.64
N GLU A 21 6.41 5.36 -7.93
CA GLU A 21 5.39 5.35 -8.98
C GLU A 21 4.91 3.91 -9.19
N ALA A 22 3.61 3.73 -9.31
CA ALA A 22 2.98 2.42 -9.39
C ALA A 22 1.76 2.41 -10.31
N ILE A 23 1.39 1.21 -10.76
CA ILE A 23 0.12 0.93 -11.41
C ILE A 23 -0.76 0.13 -10.45
N VAL A 24 -1.96 0.61 -10.18
CA VAL A 24 -2.97 -0.13 -9.41
C VAL A 24 -3.51 -1.27 -10.28
N ALA A 25 -3.08 -2.50 -9.98
CA ALA A 25 -3.49 -3.71 -10.69
C ALA A 25 -4.81 -4.27 -10.15
N GLY A 26 -5.10 -4.06 -8.86
CA GLY A 26 -6.32 -4.51 -8.21
C GLY A 26 -6.59 -3.77 -6.90
N GLU A 27 -7.82 -3.85 -6.42
CA GLU A 27 -8.23 -3.29 -5.14
C GLU A 27 -9.23 -4.20 -4.41
N SER A 28 -9.19 -4.19 -3.08
CA SER A 28 -10.20 -4.81 -2.25
C SER A 28 -11.50 -4.01 -2.23
N GLY A 29 -12.57 -4.62 -1.72
CA GLY A 29 -13.79 -3.89 -1.35
C GLY A 29 -13.52 -2.72 -0.40
N LYS A 30 -14.47 -1.76 -0.39
CA LYS A 30 -14.44 -0.58 0.49
C LYS A 30 -14.58 -1.01 1.95
N LYS A 31 -13.56 -0.71 2.77
CA LYS A 31 -13.57 -0.97 4.20
C LYS A 31 -13.42 0.33 4.98
N THR A 32 -13.59 0.26 6.30
CA THR A 32 -13.35 1.38 7.20
C THR A 32 -12.42 0.98 8.34
N LEU A 33 -11.67 1.95 8.86
CA LEU A 33 -10.81 1.81 10.04
C LEU A 33 -11.17 2.87 11.07
N PRO A 34 -11.16 2.59 12.38
CA PRO A 34 -11.25 3.63 13.40
C PRO A 34 -10.12 4.67 13.24
N LYS A 35 -10.39 5.95 13.50
CA LYS A 35 -9.31 6.96 13.53
C LYS A 35 -8.35 6.76 14.68
N LYS A 36 -8.86 6.29 15.82
CA LYS A 36 -8.09 6.01 17.03
C LYS A 36 -8.68 4.82 17.78
N PHE A 37 -7.83 4.13 18.52
CA PHE A 37 -8.21 3.19 19.58
C PHE A 37 -7.97 3.85 20.93
N ILE A 38 -8.82 3.58 21.91
CA ILE A 38 -8.62 3.95 23.31
C ILE A 38 -8.43 2.65 24.08
N PHE A 39 -7.23 2.48 24.63
CA PHE A 39 -6.93 1.36 25.51
C PHE A 39 -7.20 1.79 26.95
N ARG A 40 -8.21 1.19 27.59
CA ARG A 40 -8.54 1.49 28.99
C ARG A 40 -8.06 0.36 29.87
N CYS A 41 -7.24 0.66 30.88
CA CYS A 41 -6.83 -0.36 31.85
C CYS A 41 -8.03 -0.75 32.73
N SER A 42 -8.37 -2.04 32.76
CA SER A 42 -9.50 -2.55 33.55
C SER A 42 -9.31 -2.41 35.07
N ARG A 43 -8.08 -2.11 35.54
CA ARG A 43 -7.76 -2.03 36.98
C ARG A 43 -7.72 -0.61 37.51
N CYS A 44 -6.99 0.29 36.85
CA CYS A 44 -6.86 1.68 37.30
C CYS A 44 -7.74 2.68 36.50
N GLY A 45 -8.36 2.24 35.40
CA GLY A 45 -9.16 3.10 34.54
C GLY A 45 -8.36 4.04 33.63
N ASP A 46 -7.03 4.03 33.69
CA ASP A 46 -6.19 4.89 32.85
C ASP A 46 -6.45 4.61 31.36
N GLU A 47 -6.52 5.68 30.57
CA GLU A 47 -6.78 5.63 29.14
C GLU A 47 -5.54 6.00 28.32
N PHE A 48 -5.29 5.20 27.28
CA PHE A 48 -4.16 5.37 26.39
C PHE A 48 -4.67 5.44 24.94
N PRO A 49 -4.83 6.66 24.39
CA PRO A 49 -5.25 6.82 23.01
C PRO A 49 -4.12 6.49 22.04
N ALA A 50 -4.42 5.69 21.01
CA ALA A 50 -3.51 5.38 19.92
C ALA A 50 -4.14 5.79 18.58
N SER A 51 -3.53 6.78 17.93
CA SER A 51 -4.00 7.34 16.66
C SER A 51 -3.48 6.54 15.46
N ILE A 52 -4.34 6.34 14.47
CA ILE A 52 -3.98 5.80 13.14
C ILE A 52 -3.59 6.93 12.16
N LYS A 53 -3.69 8.21 12.58
CA LYS A 53 -3.25 9.34 11.75
C LYS A 53 -1.74 9.35 11.51
N ARG A 54 -1.33 9.98 10.41
CA ARG A 54 0.04 9.99 9.85
C ARG A 54 1.14 10.27 10.85
N ASP A 55 0.88 11.24 11.70
CA ASP A 55 1.70 11.85 12.73
C ASP A 55 1.81 10.99 14.01
N GLY A 56 1.04 9.90 14.10
CA GLY A 56 1.13 8.95 15.20
C GLY A 56 2.40 8.10 15.11
N LYS A 57 3.34 8.28 16.06
CA LYS A 57 4.55 7.43 16.18
C LYS A 57 4.24 5.92 16.23
N LEU A 58 3.07 5.56 16.74
CA LEU A 58 2.63 4.17 16.88
C LEU A 58 1.83 3.65 15.67
N ARG A 59 1.53 4.49 14.67
CA ARG A 59 0.62 4.16 13.57
C ARG A 59 0.95 2.82 12.88
N PRO A 60 2.20 2.56 12.42
CA PRO A 60 2.50 1.28 11.77
C PRO A 60 2.29 0.07 12.69
N ARG A 61 2.59 0.23 13.98
CA ARG A 61 2.44 -0.83 14.99
C ARG A 61 0.98 -1.07 15.35
N VAL A 62 0.18 -0.02 15.49
CA VAL A 62 -1.28 -0.10 15.74
C VAL A 62 -1.99 -0.74 14.55
N ILE A 63 -1.66 -0.33 13.32
CA ILE A 63 -2.24 -0.93 12.11
C ILE A 63 -1.86 -2.40 12.04
N ARG A 64 -0.59 -2.75 12.28
CA ARG A 64 -0.14 -4.14 12.30
C ARG A 64 -0.94 -4.95 13.32
N ALA A 65 -1.07 -4.44 14.55
CA ALA A 65 -1.82 -5.11 15.61
C ALA A 65 -3.32 -5.25 15.28
N PHE A 66 -3.92 -4.27 14.61
CA PHE A 66 -5.28 -4.38 14.09
C PHE A 66 -5.40 -5.48 13.03
N LEU A 67 -4.47 -5.52 12.07
CA LEU A 67 -4.48 -6.52 10.99
C LEU A 67 -4.26 -7.95 11.50
N SER A 68 -3.45 -8.14 12.56
CA SER A 68 -3.23 -9.45 13.19
C SER A 68 -4.14 -9.76 14.38
N ASN A 69 -5.18 -8.94 14.62
CA ASN A 69 -6.09 -9.10 15.76
C ASN A 69 -5.38 -9.21 17.13
N SER A 70 -4.29 -8.45 17.33
CA SER A 70 -3.42 -8.48 18.52
C SER A 70 -3.34 -7.13 19.24
N LEU A 71 -4.42 -6.34 19.17
CA LEU A 71 -4.49 -5.01 19.79
C LEU A 71 -4.31 -5.03 21.31
N LYS A 72 -4.70 -6.12 22.00
CA LYS A 72 -4.50 -6.25 23.45
C LYS A 72 -3.04 -6.45 23.80
N GLU A 73 -2.33 -7.27 23.04
CA GLU A 73 -0.90 -7.51 23.18
C GLU A 73 -0.12 -6.24 22.88
N PHE A 74 -0.50 -5.53 21.83
CA PHE A 74 0.02 -4.20 21.52
C PHE A 74 -0.15 -3.24 22.70
N ALA A 75 -1.33 -3.19 23.33
CA ALA A 75 -1.57 -2.31 24.47
C ALA A 75 -0.64 -2.67 25.65
N LYS A 76 -0.51 -3.96 25.96
CA LYS A 76 0.39 -4.42 27.03
C LYS A 76 1.84 -4.03 26.78
N GLN A 77 2.32 -4.11 25.55
CA GLN A 77 3.71 -3.80 25.19
C GLN A 77 3.98 -2.29 25.09
N GLU A 78 3.08 -1.53 24.47
CA GLU A 78 3.34 -0.14 24.05
C GLU A 78 2.79 0.90 25.02
N VAL A 79 1.78 0.55 25.82
CA VAL A 79 1.19 1.46 26.82
C VAL A 79 1.20 0.90 28.24
N GLY A 80 1.38 -0.41 28.40
CA GLY A 80 1.42 -1.10 29.69
C GLY A 80 2.40 -0.47 30.68
N TYR A 81 3.61 -0.11 30.23
CA TYR A 81 4.64 0.51 31.09
C TYR A 81 4.27 1.91 31.62
N ARG A 82 3.28 2.59 31.02
CA ARG A 82 2.79 3.91 31.45
C ARG A 82 1.63 3.82 32.44
N CYS A 83 1.09 2.62 32.65
CA CYS A 83 -0.07 2.42 33.49
C CYS A 83 0.31 2.49 34.97
N ARG A 84 -0.47 3.21 35.78
CA ARG A 84 -0.18 3.32 37.22
C ARG A 84 -0.24 1.98 37.95
N ALA A 85 -0.98 1.01 37.39
CA ALA A 85 -1.03 -0.35 37.90
C ALA A 85 0.24 -1.19 37.63
N VAL A 86 1.33 -0.66 37.03
CA VAL A 86 2.56 -1.43 36.73
C VAL A 86 3.13 -2.09 37.98
N GLN A 87 3.08 -1.39 39.10
CA GLN A 87 3.58 -1.89 40.38
C GLN A 87 2.79 -3.10 40.91
N SER A 88 1.62 -3.38 40.34
CA SER A 88 0.68 -4.40 40.83
C SER A 88 0.65 -5.68 39.97
N GLY A 89 1.57 -5.81 39.00
CA GLY A 89 1.97 -7.07 38.37
C GLY A 89 1.09 -7.60 37.24
N ARG A 90 -0.18 -7.19 37.12
CA ARG A 90 -1.06 -7.56 36.00
C ARG A 90 -2.02 -6.44 35.62
N HIS A 91 -2.00 -6.09 34.33
CA HIS A 91 -2.94 -5.18 33.70
C HIS A 91 -3.66 -5.93 32.59
N ASP A 92 -4.97 -5.75 32.52
CA ASP A 92 -5.74 -6.06 31.33
C ASP A 92 -6.29 -4.78 30.72
N PHE A 93 -6.46 -4.78 29.40
CA PHE A 93 -6.88 -3.62 28.63
C PHE A 93 -8.17 -3.90 27.88
N GLY A 94 -9.19 -3.10 28.16
CA GLY A 94 -10.33 -2.91 27.28
C GLY A 94 -9.91 -2.09 26.05
N ILE A 95 -10.54 -2.38 24.92
CA ILE A 95 -10.31 -1.66 23.66
C ILE A 95 -11.62 -0.99 23.27
N GLU A 96 -11.59 0.32 23.09
CA GLU A 96 -12.69 1.10 22.56
C GLU A 96 -12.27 1.72 21.22
N GLU A 97 -13.10 1.56 20.19
CA GLU A 97 -12.87 2.18 18.89
C GLU A 97 -13.50 3.57 18.83
N SER A 98 -12.82 4.54 18.23
CA SER A 98 -13.49 5.81 17.95
C SER A 98 -14.67 5.64 16.99
N PRO A 99 -15.75 6.43 17.19
CA PRO A 99 -16.86 6.49 16.24
C PRO A 99 -16.42 7.07 14.90
N GLU A 100 -15.44 7.98 14.92
CA GLU A 100 -14.85 8.49 13.68
C GLU A 100 -14.09 7.39 12.94
N LYS A 101 -14.42 7.21 11.65
CA LYS A 101 -13.78 6.23 10.78
C LYS A 101 -12.99 6.88 9.63
N LEU A 102 -12.00 6.17 9.15
CA LEU A 102 -11.21 6.44 7.94
C LEU A 102 -11.61 5.44 6.86
N ARG A 103 -11.46 5.86 5.60
CA ARG A 103 -11.56 4.93 4.47
C ARG A 103 -10.35 4.00 4.49
N TYR A 104 -10.58 2.75 4.14
CA TYR A 104 -9.52 1.75 4.10
C TYR A 104 -9.71 0.84 2.90
N ARG A 105 -8.61 0.60 2.17
CA ARG A 105 -8.56 -0.36 1.07
C ARG A 105 -7.20 -1.04 1.03
N VAL A 106 -7.19 -2.27 0.55
CA VAL A 106 -5.97 -2.96 0.14
C VAL A 106 -5.84 -2.80 -1.38
N LEU A 107 -4.68 -2.35 -1.83
CA LEU A 107 -4.33 -2.19 -3.24
C LEU A 107 -3.25 -3.20 -3.59
N HIS A 108 -3.31 -3.71 -4.82
CA HIS A 108 -2.24 -4.50 -5.43
C HIS A 108 -1.52 -3.60 -6.43
N LEU A 109 -0.29 -3.24 -6.14
CA LEU A 109 0.51 -2.31 -6.94
C LEU A 109 1.53 -3.06 -7.79
N ARG A 110 1.73 -2.62 -9.04
CA ARG A 110 2.77 -3.11 -9.93
C ARG A 110 3.72 -1.99 -10.33
N GLU A 111 4.97 -2.32 -10.59
CA GLU A 111 5.93 -1.39 -11.18
C GLU A 111 5.45 -0.98 -12.59
N PRO A 112 5.43 0.33 -12.92
CA PRO A 112 5.13 0.77 -14.26
C PRO A 112 6.21 0.29 -15.25
N PRO A 113 5.86 -0.06 -16.50
CA PRO A 113 6.84 -0.45 -17.49
C PRO A 113 7.82 0.71 -17.72
N ARG A 114 9.11 0.46 -17.44
CA ARG A 114 10.19 1.40 -17.74
C ARG A 114 10.80 1.01 -19.09
N LYS A 115 11.18 2.00 -19.90
CA LYS A 115 12.09 1.80 -21.05
C LYS A 115 13.48 1.44 -20.52
N ARG A 116 13.66 0.27 -19.92
CA ARG A 116 15.00 -0.29 -19.66
C ARG A 116 15.39 -1.10 -20.88
N LYS A 117 16.61 -0.91 -21.40
CA LYS A 117 17.25 -1.89 -22.28
C LYS A 117 17.28 -3.19 -21.50
N ARG A 118 16.55 -4.22 -21.94
CA ARG A 118 16.59 -5.54 -21.32
C ARG A 118 18.05 -6.00 -21.33
N PRO A 119 18.68 -6.30 -20.18
CA PRO A 119 19.91 -7.05 -20.18
C PRO A 119 19.63 -8.41 -20.82
N GLU A 120 20.47 -8.86 -21.75
CA GLU A 120 20.32 -10.13 -22.50
C GLU A 120 20.20 -11.37 -21.58
N ASN A 121 20.56 -11.23 -20.30
CA ASN A 121 20.53 -12.27 -19.28
C ASN A 121 19.29 -12.24 -18.35
N GLU A 122 18.34 -11.32 -18.52
CA GLU A 122 17.07 -11.39 -17.78
C GLU A 122 16.15 -12.44 -18.43
N SER A 123 16.08 -13.61 -17.79
CA SER A 123 15.20 -14.71 -18.16
C SER A 123 13.76 -14.23 -18.43
N LYS A 124 13.17 -14.80 -19.49
CA LYS A 124 11.89 -14.45 -20.15
C LYS A 124 10.62 -14.46 -19.28
N SER A 125 10.74 -14.54 -17.95
CA SER A 125 9.60 -14.70 -17.04
C SER A 125 9.86 -14.07 -15.67
N LYS A 126 10.16 -12.76 -15.59
CA LYS A 126 9.84 -12.03 -14.35
C LYS A 126 8.32 -11.94 -14.28
N VAL A 127 7.71 -12.86 -13.52
CA VAL A 127 6.30 -12.79 -13.12
C VAL A 127 6.07 -11.36 -12.62
N LEU A 128 5.01 -10.70 -13.10
CA LEU A 128 4.70 -9.34 -12.68
C LEU A 128 4.30 -9.35 -11.20
N GLU A 129 5.28 -9.16 -10.33
CA GLU A 129 5.10 -9.13 -8.89
C GLU A 129 4.19 -7.96 -8.51
N THR A 130 3.25 -8.23 -7.60
CA THR A 130 2.37 -7.22 -7.04
C THR A 130 2.77 -6.97 -5.59
N THR A 131 2.93 -5.71 -5.21
CA THR A 131 3.15 -5.31 -3.83
C THR A 131 1.81 -4.95 -3.17
N ILE A 132 1.49 -5.60 -2.06
CA ILE A 132 0.29 -5.31 -1.27
C ILE A 132 0.48 -3.97 -0.55
N THR A 133 -0.49 -3.08 -0.71
CA THR A 133 -0.46 -1.72 -0.16
C THR A 133 -1.75 -1.38 0.55
N HIS A 134 -1.66 -1.00 1.82
CA HIS A 134 -2.79 -0.55 2.64
C HIS A 134 -2.96 0.96 2.49
N LEU A 135 -4.01 1.38 1.79
CA LEU A 135 -4.40 2.78 1.63
C LEU A 135 -5.35 3.20 2.77
N ILE A 136 -4.98 4.22 3.52
CA ILE A 136 -5.67 4.64 4.75
C ILE A 136 -6.03 6.13 4.67
N GLY A 137 -7.32 6.43 4.50
CA GLY A 137 -7.86 7.80 4.54
C GLY A 137 -8.29 8.34 3.16
N PRO A 138 -7.35 8.54 2.21
CA PRO A 138 -7.66 9.12 0.91
C PRO A 138 -8.64 8.30 0.07
N ARG A 139 -9.17 8.97 -0.97
CA ARG A 139 -9.84 8.27 -2.06
C ARG A 139 -8.79 7.78 -3.06
N LEU A 140 -9.02 6.61 -3.63
CA LEU A 140 -8.24 6.16 -4.77
C LEU A 140 -8.50 7.12 -5.96
N PRO A 141 -7.46 7.59 -6.66
CA PRO A 141 -7.64 8.39 -7.87
C PRO A 141 -8.35 7.61 -8.98
N ALA A 142 -8.93 8.32 -9.95
CA ALA A 142 -9.60 7.69 -11.08
C ALA A 142 -8.63 6.94 -12.00
N THR A 143 -7.37 7.40 -12.09
CA THR A 143 -6.33 6.75 -12.89
C THR A 143 -5.68 5.60 -12.12
N ARG A 144 -5.33 4.53 -12.83
CA ARG A 144 -4.55 3.43 -12.25
C ARG A 144 -3.07 3.76 -12.08
N ASN A 145 -2.54 4.72 -12.85
CA ASN A 145 -1.17 5.20 -12.66
C ASN A 145 -1.14 6.20 -11.52
N VAL A 146 -0.36 5.88 -10.50
CA VAL A 146 -0.34 6.64 -9.25
C VAL A 146 1.07 6.82 -8.74
N LYS A 147 1.27 7.91 -8.01
CA LYS A 147 2.44 8.17 -7.20
C LYS A 147 2.03 8.06 -5.74
N ILE A 148 2.77 7.31 -4.95
CA ILE A 148 2.46 7.11 -3.53
C ILE A 148 3.65 7.50 -2.64
N GLN A 149 3.33 8.01 -1.45
CA GLN A 149 4.27 8.02 -0.34
C GLN A 149 3.87 6.94 0.65
N ALA A 150 4.80 6.06 1.01
CA ALA A 150 4.50 4.90 1.82
C ALA A 150 5.59 4.59 2.84
N ILE A 151 5.20 3.83 3.86
CA ILE A 151 6.12 3.24 4.83
C ILE A 151 6.09 1.72 4.62
N PRO A 152 7.19 1.11 4.16
CA PRO A 152 7.31 -0.34 4.07
C PRO A 152 7.32 -0.95 5.47
N THR A 153 6.59 -2.05 5.63
CA THR A 153 6.47 -2.82 6.86
C THR A 153 6.25 -4.29 6.50
N THR A 154 6.17 -5.15 7.48
CA THR A 154 5.91 -6.58 7.25
C THR A 154 4.47 -6.92 7.59
N ASN A 155 3.84 -7.75 6.76
CA ASN A 155 2.59 -8.41 7.09
C ASN A 155 2.83 -9.31 8.32
N PRO A 156 2.05 -9.17 9.40
CA PRO A 156 2.26 -9.96 10.61
C PRO A 156 2.01 -11.47 10.40
N GLU A 157 1.15 -11.85 9.45
CA GLU A 157 0.80 -13.25 9.19
C GLU A 157 1.78 -13.89 8.20
N SER A 158 1.91 -13.31 7.00
CA SER A 158 2.74 -13.90 5.94
C SER A 158 4.22 -13.53 6.01
N ARG A 159 4.57 -12.50 6.80
CA ARG A 159 5.90 -11.86 6.84
C ARG A 159 6.32 -11.17 5.54
N ASP A 160 5.43 -11.08 4.56
CA ASP A 160 5.69 -10.36 3.31
C ASP A 160 5.89 -8.87 3.54
N LEU A 161 6.69 -8.24 2.68
CA LEU A 161 6.81 -6.79 2.68
C LEU A 161 5.52 -6.16 2.12
N ILE A 162 4.91 -5.28 2.91
CA ILE A 162 3.70 -4.54 2.56
C ILE A 162 3.96 -3.05 2.72
N LEU A 163 3.18 -2.24 2.02
CA LEU A 163 3.26 -0.78 2.10
C LEU A 163 2.08 -0.23 2.90
N LEU A 164 2.33 0.74 3.77
CA LEU A 164 1.29 1.56 4.39
C LEU A 164 1.33 2.95 3.77
N THR A 165 0.21 3.43 3.24
CA THR A 165 0.13 4.76 2.61
C THR A 165 -1.15 5.50 2.99
N ASP A 166 -1.03 6.81 3.13
CA ASP A 166 -2.11 7.80 3.25
C ASP A 166 -1.96 8.94 2.25
N GLU A 167 -1.09 8.76 1.26
CA GLU A 167 -0.88 9.73 0.19
C GLU A 167 -0.76 9.00 -1.14
N ILE A 168 -1.72 9.30 -2.01
CA ILE A 168 -1.82 8.74 -3.35
C ILE A 168 -2.25 9.84 -4.30
N GLU A 169 -1.45 10.05 -5.34
CA GLU A 169 -1.65 11.08 -6.34
C GLU A 169 -1.79 10.43 -7.72
N GLU A 170 -2.67 10.97 -8.56
CA GLU A 170 -2.76 10.53 -9.95
C GLU A 170 -1.53 10.97 -10.75
N ILE A 171 -0.97 10.06 -11.54
CA ILE A 171 0.02 10.42 -12.55
C ILE A 171 -0.71 10.59 -13.87
N ARG A 172 -1.06 11.85 -14.20
CA ARG A 172 -1.54 12.21 -15.53
C ARG A 172 -0.36 12.34 -16.47
N ARG A 173 0.09 11.22 -17.05
CA ARG A 173 1.03 11.29 -18.19
C ARG A 173 0.30 11.97 -19.35
N GLY A 174 0.96 12.96 -19.95
CA GLY A 174 0.36 13.83 -20.95
C GLY A 174 0.06 13.11 -22.27
N TRP A 175 -1.06 12.37 -22.32
CA TRP A 175 -1.63 11.89 -23.59
C TRP A 175 -1.86 13.03 -24.59
N ARG A 176 -2.09 14.26 -24.08
CA ARG A 176 -2.24 15.46 -24.89
C ARG A 176 -0.99 15.85 -25.70
N LYS A 177 0.18 15.31 -25.38
CA LYS A 177 1.45 15.57 -26.11
C LYS A 177 1.99 14.33 -26.81
N PHE A 178 1.24 13.21 -26.81
CA PHE A 178 1.65 12.02 -27.54
C PHE A 178 1.52 12.31 -29.04
N GLN A 179 2.65 12.28 -29.75
CA GLN A 179 2.70 12.35 -31.20
C GLN A 179 3.15 10.98 -31.70
N ILE A 180 2.37 10.41 -32.62
CA ILE A 180 2.75 9.20 -33.34
C ILE A 180 3.93 9.58 -34.24
N THR A 181 5.08 8.97 -34.02
CA THR A 181 6.26 9.18 -34.88
C THR A 181 6.16 8.27 -36.12
N GLU A 182 6.92 8.58 -37.17
CA GLU A 182 7.01 7.70 -38.35
C GLU A 182 7.59 6.33 -38.00
N GLU A 183 8.46 6.26 -36.98
CA GLU A 183 9.00 5.00 -36.47
C GLU A 183 7.92 4.15 -35.77
N ASP A 184 6.99 4.79 -35.04
CA ASP A 184 5.84 4.09 -34.45
C ASP A 184 4.92 3.51 -35.53
N LYS A 185 4.71 4.22 -36.64
CA LYS A 185 3.91 3.72 -37.78
C LYS A 185 4.58 2.50 -38.41
N LYS A 186 5.89 2.59 -38.68
CA LYS A 186 6.63 1.49 -39.28
C LYS A 186 6.63 0.25 -38.37
N ASN A 187 6.84 0.42 -37.07
CA ASN A 187 6.77 -0.68 -36.11
C ASN A 187 5.36 -1.28 -36.00
N PHE A 188 4.31 -0.47 -36.18
CA PHE A 188 2.94 -0.95 -36.22
C PHE A 188 2.71 -1.80 -37.47
N ASP A 189 3.11 -1.32 -38.64
CA ASP A 189 2.98 -2.05 -39.90
C ASP A 189 3.77 -3.36 -39.86
N GLU A 190 5.02 -3.35 -39.38
CA GLU A 190 5.84 -4.57 -39.20
C GLU A 190 5.21 -5.58 -38.22
N TYR A 191 4.49 -5.12 -37.19
CA TYR A 191 3.86 -6.00 -36.20
C TYR A 191 2.55 -6.64 -36.71
N PHE A 192 1.86 -5.97 -37.65
CA PHE A 192 0.58 -6.39 -38.19
C PHE A 192 0.64 -6.82 -39.66
N ASP A 193 1.85 -6.97 -40.23
CA ASP A 193 2.08 -7.28 -41.64
C ASP A 193 1.35 -8.57 -42.09
N ASP A 194 1.19 -9.52 -41.16
CA ASP A 194 0.53 -10.82 -41.40
C ASP A 194 -0.92 -10.91 -40.87
N VAL A 195 -1.40 -9.90 -40.13
CA VAL A 195 -2.71 -9.96 -39.45
C VAL A 195 -3.39 -8.60 -39.52
N ASP A 196 -4.52 -8.53 -40.24
CA ASP A 196 -5.36 -7.34 -40.26
C ASP A 196 -5.78 -6.99 -38.80
N PRO A 197 -5.38 -5.81 -38.29
CA PRO A 197 -5.71 -5.38 -36.93
C PRO A 197 -7.21 -5.42 -36.63
N SER A 198 -8.06 -5.26 -37.66
CA SER A 198 -9.51 -5.30 -37.52
C SER A 198 -10.02 -6.68 -37.09
N THR A 199 -9.28 -7.76 -37.40
CA THR A 199 -9.63 -9.14 -37.02
C THR A 199 -9.33 -9.46 -35.55
N LEU A 200 -8.50 -8.64 -34.89
CA LEU A 200 -8.12 -8.79 -33.49
C LEU A 200 -9.12 -8.15 -32.51
N HIS A 201 -10.16 -7.45 -33.00
CA HIS A 201 -11.24 -6.91 -32.17
C HIS A 201 -11.93 -7.98 -31.30
N ALA A 202 -11.92 -9.25 -31.73
CA ALA A 202 -12.48 -10.36 -30.95
C ALA A 202 -11.62 -10.75 -29.72
N GLN A 203 -10.34 -10.34 -29.67
CA GLN A 203 -9.41 -10.65 -28.57
C GLN A 203 -9.30 -9.53 -27.53
N ILE A 204 -9.81 -8.34 -27.84
CA ILE A 204 -9.99 -7.29 -26.85
C ILE A 204 -11.25 -7.65 -26.08
N ALA A 205 -11.10 -8.07 -24.82
CA ALA A 205 -12.20 -8.47 -23.95
C ALA A 205 -13.37 -7.49 -24.08
N GLN A 206 -14.44 -7.95 -24.72
CA GLN A 206 -15.72 -7.27 -24.75
C GLN A 206 -16.24 -7.30 -23.31
N ASN A 207 -16.29 -6.12 -22.67
CA ASN A 207 -17.06 -5.92 -21.45
C ASN A 207 -18.54 -5.84 -21.79
#